data_AF-D2HUC8-F1
#
_entry.id   AF-D2HUC8-F1
#
_cell.length_a   1.000
_cell.length_b   1.000
_cell.length_c   1.000
_cell.angle_alpha   90.00
_cell.angle_beta   90.00
_cell.angle_gamma   90.00
#
_symmetry.space_group_name_H-M   'P 1'
#
loop_
_entity.id
_entity.type
_entity.pdbx_description
1 polymer ?
#
loop_
_entity_poly.entity_id
_entity_poly.type
_entity_poly.pdbx_seq_one_letter_code
_entity_poly.pdbx_strand_id
1 'polypeptide(L)'
;MAGCGDGGSVPVVLLGSPGICSKGLQRKGPCERRRLKAVVSEQLSQDLLRLLREEIHTDITFSVGSTLFKAHKAVLLARVPDFYFHTIGQTSDNLTNHESIAVENFEASEFRTFLQ
;
A
#
# COMPACT_ATOMS: atom_id res chain seq x y z
N MET A 1 6.17 -59.38 37.80
CA MET A 1 6.25 -59.56 39.27
C MET A 1 6.90 -58.33 39.87
N ALA A 2 6.40 -57.91 41.03
CA ALA A 2 6.74 -56.72 41.82
C ALA A 2 5.98 -55.42 41.43
N GLY A 3 4.77 -55.32 41.98
CA GLY A 3 4.21 -54.05 42.41
C GLY A 3 4.57 -53.76 43.88
N CYS A 4 3.76 -52.87 44.49
CA CYS A 4 3.79 -52.29 45.85
C CYS A 4 4.55 -50.95 45.91
N GLY A 5 4.05 -49.87 46.52
CA GLY A 5 2.84 -49.65 47.32
C GLY A 5 2.87 -48.22 47.94
N ASP A 6 1.73 -47.80 48.46
CA ASP A 6 1.28 -46.47 48.89
C ASP A 6 2.19 -45.56 49.74
N GLY A 7 1.91 -44.25 49.65
CA GLY A 7 2.29 -43.25 50.64
C GLY A 7 1.47 -41.96 50.47
N GLY A 8 0.36 -41.86 51.19
CA GLY A 8 -0.51 -40.68 51.17
C GLY A 8 0.11 -39.43 51.78
N SER A 9 -0.22 -38.28 51.20
CA SER A 9 -0.21 -36.97 51.85
C SER A 9 -1.05 -36.02 51.00
N VAL A 10 -2.25 -35.70 51.47
CA VAL A 10 -2.97 -34.50 51.05
C VAL A 10 -2.36 -33.32 51.80
N PRO A 11 -1.98 -32.25 51.10
CA PRO A 11 -2.10 -30.95 51.71
C PRO A 11 -2.89 -30.00 50.82
N VAL A 12 -3.97 -29.52 51.43
CA VAL A 12 -4.43 -28.13 51.35
C VAL A 12 -4.79 -27.64 49.95
N VAL A 13 -6.09 -27.69 49.66
CA VAL A 13 -6.75 -26.77 48.73
C VAL A 13 -6.51 -25.35 49.27
N LEU A 14 -5.43 -24.71 48.82
CA LEU A 14 -5.32 -23.28 48.95
C LEU A 14 -6.29 -22.70 47.94
N LEU A 15 -7.40 -22.17 48.45
CA LEU A 15 -8.39 -21.40 47.72
C LEU A 15 -7.68 -20.16 47.15
N GLY A 16 -6.98 -20.35 46.04
CA GLY A 16 -6.37 -19.28 45.27
C GLY A 16 -7.50 -18.38 44.82
N SER A 17 -7.44 -17.13 45.28
CA SER A 17 -8.34 -16.04 44.92
C SER A 17 -8.71 -16.10 43.44
N PRO A 18 -9.96 -15.80 43.04
CA PRO A 18 -10.31 -15.78 41.62
C PRO A 18 -9.36 -14.81 40.96
N GLY A 19 -8.39 -15.36 40.24
CA GLY A 19 -7.38 -14.60 39.55
C GLY A 19 -8.16 -13.61 38.71
N ILE A 20 -7.94 -12.32 38.97
CA ILE A 20 -8.26 -11.29 38.01
C ILE A 20 -7.61 -11.79 36.73
N CYS A 21 -8.44 -12.34 35.84
CA CYS A 21 -8.09 -12.58 34.47
C CYS A 21 -7.97 -11.17 33.93
N SER A 22 -6.79 -10.57 34.12
CA SER A 22 -6.33 -9.45 33.35
C SER A 22 -6.37 -9.98 31.94
N LYS A 23 -7.52 -9.77 31.27
CA LYS A 23 -7.69 -9.98 29.85
C LYS A 23 -6.62 -9.08 29.24
N GLY A 24 -5.44 -9.64 29.03
CA GLY A 24 -4.37 -8.97 28.33
C GLY A 24 -4.96 -8.45 27.03
N LEU A 25 -4.53 -7.27 26.62
CA LEU A 25 -4.92 -6.66 25.35
C LEU A 25 -4.92 -7.75 24.28
N GLN A 26 -6.11 -8.22 23.89
CA GLN A 26 -6.26 -9.32 22.95
C GLN A 26 -5.45 -8.89 21.73
N ARG A 27 -4.36 -9.59 21.46
CA ARG A 27 -3.50 -9.30 20.31
C ARG A 27 -4.45 -9.20 19.13
N LYS A 28 -4.64 -7.98 18.58
CA LYS A 28 -5.46 -7.77 17.39
C LYS A 28 -5.05 -8.83 16.38
N GLY A 29 -5.95 -9.79 16.14
CA GLY A 29 -5.57 -11.04 15.48
C GLY A 29 -5.09 -10.80 14.05
N PRO A 30 -4.56 -11.84 13.39
CA PRO A 30 -4.20 -11.78 11.97
C PRO A 30 -5.34 -11.25 11.07
N CYS A 31 -6.59 -11.53 11.44
CA CYS A 31 -7.79 -11.04 10.74
C CYS A 31 -7.93 -9.53 10.82
N GLU A 32 -7.71 -8.93 11.98
CA GLU A 32 -7.84 -7.48 12.13
C GLU A 32 -6.71 -6.74 11.44
N ARG A 33 -5.48 -7.29 11.49
CA ARG A 33 -4.35 -6.76 10.73
C ARG A 33 -4.63 -6.74 9.22
N ARG A 34 -5.21 -7.82 8.69
CA ARG A 34 -5.62 -7.88 7.27
C ARG A 34 -6.67 -6.83 6.94
N ARG A 35 -7.71 -6.70 7.77
CA ARG A 35 -8.76 -5.69 7.61
C ARG A 35 -8.19 -4.27 7.59
N LEU A 36 -7.36 -3.93 8.58
CA LEU A 36 -6.74 -2.61 8.66
C LEU A 36 -5.83 -2.33 7.45
N LYS A 37 -5.03 -3.32 7.02
CA LYS A 37 -4.20 -3.17 5.81
C LYS A 37 -5.05 -2.91 4.57
N ALA A 38 -6.18 -3.60 4.41
CA ALA A 38 -7.10 -3.36 3.30
C ALA A 38 -7.70 -1.95 3.34
N VAL A 39 -8.17 -1.50 4.51
CA VAL A 39 -8.74 -0.15 4.68
C VAL A 39 -7.69 0.93 4.35
N VAL A 40 -6.47 0.81 4.88
CA VAL A 40 -5.40 1.77 4.62
C VAL A 40 -4.97 1.75 3.15
N SER A 41 -4.91 0.57 2.52
CA SER A 41 -4.57 0.46 1.10
C SER A 41 -5.63 1.10 0.20
N GLU A 42 -6.91 0.90 0.52
CA GLU A 42 -8.02 1.51 -0.22
C GLU A 42 -7.98 3.03 -0.11
N GLN A 43 -7.81 3.55 1.12
CA GLN A 43 -7.70 4.97 1.35
C GLN A 43 -6.52 5.59 0.60
N LEU A 44 -5.35 4.93 0.64
CA LEU A 44 -4.18 5.39 -0.12
C LEU A 44 -4.44 5.41 -1.63
N SER A 45 -5.12 4.39 -2.16
CA SER A 45 -5.47 4.35 -3.59
C SER A 45 -6.36 5.53 -3.98
N GLN A 46 -7.37 5.84 -3.17
CA GLN A 46 -8.25 6.98 -3.39
C GLN A 46 -7.49 8.31 -3.29
N ASP A 47 -6.57 8.41 -2.33
CA ASP A 47 -5.75 9.61 -2.14
C ASP A 47 -4.81 9.86 -3.33
N LEU A 48 -4.17 8.81 -3.87
CA LEU A 48 -3.32 8.91 -5.07
C LEU A 48 -4.14 9.27 -6.32
N LEU A 49 -5.31 8.66 -6.50
CA LEU A 49 -6.21 9.00 -7.60
C LEU A 49 -6.69 10.46 -7.51
N ARG A 50 -6.96 10.94 -6.31
CA ARG A 50 -7.30 12.35 -6.05
C ARG A 50 -6.16 13.29 -6.41
N LEU A 51 -4.92 12.98 -6.00
CA LEU A 51 -3.74 13.77 -6.39
C LEU A 51 -3.61 13.90 -7.91
N LEU A 52 -3.88 12.83 -8.66
CA LEU A 52 -3.88 12.84 -10.12
C LEU A 52 -5.02 13.70 -10.69
N ARG A 53 -6.26 13.45 -10.27
CA ARG A 53 -7.47 14.12 -10.82
C ARG A 53 -7.51 15.61 -10.53
N GLU A 54 -7.04 16.01 -9.35
CA GLU A 54 -6.96 17.41 -8.93
C GLU A 54 -5.65 18.07 -9.36
N GLU A 55 -4.75 17.33 -10.02
CA GLU A 55 -3.45 17.79 -10.51
C GLU A 55 -2.54 18.41 -9.43
N ILE A 56 -2.68 17.95 -8.17
CA ILE A 56 -1.94 18.48 -7.03
C ILE A 56 -0.46 18.13 -7.15
N HIS A 57 0.40 19.15 -7.18
CA HIS A 57 1.88 19.02 -7.20
C HIS A 57 2.41 18.06 -8.28
N THR A 58 1.83 18.12 -9.48
CA THR A 58 2.32 17.36 -10.64
C THR A 58 3.67 17.90 -11.14
N ASP A 59 4.57 17.02 -11.55
CA ASP A 59 5.96 17.33 -11.92
C ASP A 59 6.33 16.85 -13.34
N ILE A 60 5.33 16.37 -14.08
CA ILE A 60 5.44 15.95 -15.48
C ILE A 60 4.12 16.21 -16.22
N THR A 61 4.24 16.56 -17.50
CA THR A 61 3.10 16.72 -18.42
C THR A 61 3.36 15.89 -19.67
N PHE A 62 2.40 15.05 -20.04
CA PHE A 62 2.38 14.32 -21.30
C PHE A 62 1.48 15.01 -22.31
N SER A 63 1.85 14.97 -23.58
CA SER A 63 1.03 15.39 -24.70
C SER A 63 0.62 14.17 -25.52
N VAL A 64 -0.68 13.92 -25.64
CA VAL A 64 -1.26 12.85 -26.46
C VAL A 64 -2.20 13.50 -27.47
N GLY A 65 -1.73 13.62 -28.71
CA GLY A 65 -2.41 14.40 -29.74
C GLY A 65 -2.57 15.86 -29.31
N SER A 66 -3.81 16.33 -29.18
CA SER A 66 -4.14 17.70 -28.74
C SER A 66 -4.42 17.82 -27.24
N THR A 67 -4.33 16.72 -26.47
CA THR A 67 -4.67 16.70 -25.05
C THR A 67 -3.41 16.64 -24.19
N LEU A 68 -3.39 17.40 -23.09
CA LEU A 68 -2.32 17.38 -22.10
C LEU A 68 -2.76 16.62 -20.85
N PHE A 69 -1.84 15.84 -20.28
CA PHE A 69 -2.06 15.05 -19.07
C PHE A 69 -0.96 15.34 -18.06
N LYS A 70 -1.32 15.88 -16.89
CA LYS A 70 -0.37 16.05 -15.79
C LYS A 70 -0.33 14.81 -14.91
N ALA A 71 0.85 14.44 -14.44
CA ALA A 71 1.06 13.26 -13.61
C ALA A 71 2.24 13.45 -12.64
N HIS A 72 2.64 12.36 -11.98
CA HIS A 72 3.71 12.35 -10.98
C HIS A 72 4.80 11.35 -11.37
N LYS A 73 6.02 11.84 -11.57
CA LYS A 73 7.21 11.02 -11.90
C LYS A 73 7.43 9.90 -10.88
N ALA A 74 7.33 10.23 -9.59
CA ALA A 74 7.53 9.27 -8.51
C ALA A 74 6.52 8.10 -8.56
N VAL A 75 5.25 8.39 -8.89
CA VAL A 75 4.20 7.36 -8.98
C VAL A 75 4.43 6.47 -10.21
N LEU A 76 4.73 7.08 -11.35
CA LEU A 76 5.03 6.35 -12.58
C LEU A 76 6.25 5.44 -12.43
N LEU A 77 7.33 5.94 -11.85
CA LEU A 77 8.53 5.15 -11.58
C LEU A 77 8.24 3.95 -10.66
N ALA A 78 7.37 4.12 -9.66
CA ALA A 78 7.02 3.06 -8.71
C ALA A 78 6.05 2.01 -9.30
N ARG A 79 5.15 2.40 -10.19
CA ARG A 79 4.06 1.53 -10.69
C ARG A 79 4.33 0.94 -12.07
N VAL A 80 4.99 1.71 -12.94
CA VAL A 80 5.24 1.40 -14.36
C VAL A 80 6.66 1.85 -14.76
N PRO A 81 7.71 1.25 -14.16
CA PRO A 81 9.10 1.68 -14.37
C PRO A 81 9.55 1.60 -15.83
N ASP A 82 9.12 0.57 -16.57
CA ASP A 82 9.49 0.41 -17.98
C ASP A 82 8.95 1.57 -18.84
N PHE A 83 7.69 1.98 -18.61
CA PHE A 83 7.10 3.15 -19.25
C PHE A 83 7.87 4.42 -18.87
N TYR A 84 8.22 4.60 -17.58
CA TYR A 84 8.96 5.76 -17.10
C TYR A 84 10.32 5.89 -17.82
N PHE A 85 11.11 4.82 -17.88
CA PHE A 85 12.42 4.88 -18.53
C PHE A 85 12.32 5.04 -20.05
N HIS A 86 11.33 4.40 -20.67
CA HIS A 86 11.13 4.55 -22.11
C HIS A 86 10.70 5.97 -22.50
N THR A 87 9.81 6.60 -21.73
CA THR A 87 9.24 7.93 -22.10
C THR A 87 10.03 9.11 -21.55
N ILE A 88 10.57 9.00 -20.34
CA ILE A 88 11.27 10.10 -19.65
C ILE A 88 12.77 9.88 -19.70
N GLY A 89 13.23 8.64 -19.56
CA GLY A 89 14.66 8.30 -19.55
C GLY A 89 15.38 8.59 -20.86
N GLN A 90 14.67 8.58 -22.00
CA GLN A 90 15.23 8.94 -23.32
C GLN A 90 15.33 10.46 -23.55
N THR A 91 14.65 11.28 -22.74
CA THR A 91 14.61 12.75 -22.91
C THR A 91 15.79 13.49 -22.23
N SER A 92 16.87 12.77 -21.90
CA SER A 92 17.99 13.26 -21.09
C SER A 92 18.77 14.44 -21.66
N ASP A 93 18.50 14.85 -22.90
CA ASP A 93 19.46 15.67 -23.62
C ASP A 93 19.18 17.17 -23.54
N ASN A 94 17.97 17.67 -23.22
CA ASN A 94 17.74 19.14 -23.12
C ASN A 94 16.42 19.61 -22.45
N LEU A 95 15.73 18.82 -21.62
CA LEU A 95 14.40 19.22 -21.14
C LEU A 95 14.46 20.27 -20.01
N THR A 96 14.45 21.56 -20.38
CA THR A 96 14.25 22.68 -19.47
C THR A 96 12.84 22.64 -18.87
N ASN A 97 12.66 21.95 -17.73
CA ASN A 97 11.59 22.04 -16.69
C ASN A 97 10.10 22.28 -17.07
N HIS A 98 9.72 22.39 -18.34
CA HIS A 98 8.40 22.87 -18.78
C HIS A 98 7.92 22.30 -20.12
N GLU A 99 8.74 21.53 -20.83
CA GLU A 99 8.34 20.93 -22.10
C GLU A 99 7.61 19.61 -21.85
N SER A 100 6.43 19.46 -22.49
CA SER A 100 5.59 18.27 -22.37
C SER A 100 6.17 17.10 -23.14
N ILE A 101 6.09 15.89 -22.59
CA ILE A 101 6.57 14.68 -23.24
C ILE A 101 5.49 14.17 -24.19
N ALA A 102 5.77 14.18 -25.50
CA ALA A 102 4.88 13.61 -26.50
C ALA A 102 4.82 12.08 -26.33
N VAL A 103 3.60 11.55 -26.29
CA VAL A 103 3.33 10.12 -26.21
C VAL A 103 2.51 9.75 -27.45
N GLU A 104 3.13 8.99 -28.34
CA GLU A 104 2.54 8.53 -29.60
C GLU A 104 1.84 7.19 -29.43
N ASN A 105 0.96 6.85 -30.39
CA ASN A 105 0.25 5.55 -30.47
C ASN A 105 -0.81 5.29 -29.38
N PHE A 106 -1.21 6.31 -28.63
CA PHE A 106 -2.31 6.22 -27.68
C PHE A 106 -3.46 7.14 -28.08
N GLU A 107 -4.69 6.67 -27.88
CA GLU A 107 -5.83 7.58 -27.81
C GLU A 107 -5.85 8.27 -26.43
N ALA A 108 -6.35 9.51 -26.39
CA ALA A 108 -6.43 10.28 -25.14
C ALA A 108 -7.33 9.59 -24.08
N SER A 109 -8.35 8.84 -24.50
CA SER A 109 -9.23 8.03 -23.65
C SER A 109 -8.49 6.84 -23.00
N GLU A 110 -7.69 6.14 -23.79
CA GLU A 110 -6.87 5.02 -23.33
C GLU A 110 -5.81 5.50 -22.36
N PHE A 111 -5.09 6.58 -22.71
CA PHE A 111 -4.05 7.14 -21.85
C PHE A 111 -4.62 7.68 -20.52
N ARG A 112 -5.83 8.28 -20.56
CA ARG A 112 -6.54 8.67 -19.33
C ARG A 112 -6.84 7.48 -18.43
N THR A 113 -7.26 6.36 -19.03
CA THR A 113 -7.54 5.12 -18.29
C THR A 113 -6.27 4.51 -17.73
N PHE A 114 -5.17 4.54 -18.48
CA PHE A 114 -3.86 4.06 -18.05
C PHE A 114 -3.33 4.78 -16.79
N LEU A 115 -3.59 6.08 -16.66
CA LEU A 115 -3.13 6.85 -15.50
C LEU A 115 -3.97 6.64 -14.22
N GLN A 116 -5.22 6.14 -14.32
CA GLN A 116 -6.15 5.99 -13.18
C GLN A 116 -6.07 4.61 -12.53
#